data_AF-A0A5N5D927-F1
#
_entry.id   AF-A0A5N5D927-F1
#
_cell.length_a   1.000
_cell.length_b   1.000
_cell.length_c   1.000
_cell.angle_alpha   90.00
_cell.angle_beta   90.00
_cell.angle_gamma   90.00
#
_symmetry.space_group_name_H-M   'P 1'
#
loop_
_entity.id
_entity.type
_entity.pdbx_description
1 polymer ?
#
loop_
_entity_poly.entity_id
_entity_poly.type
_entity_poly.pdbx_seq_one_letter_code
_entity_poly.pdbx_strand_id
1 'polypeptide(L)'
;MDYAPFKPWFKYYSNSTRQTCWNTISCSLTQSDEARKQQYAAIALIMGLIPLFLKDVSWPERHAIPLSAPLPKIIEILVRTLSLEPEYTPPSSESEGQNAAARVQAWWRQRSIARWAWGIKNGRSSSSSNIVRSGRTSALLALLAFALAVCYTALGLIETYSKRAVLGCPYPIFVLSWHLLALLPAALHTAAAAWRAPRQSDADAAEPAMVPLVEMDPATAASGGGVTGQRQATKIAPNVVGLIASRGQQKTAAAPETEEWWITQLIWALYYIIGTLIYTSISTVTVIELFVWVVVSFATTAFGRLLAFSLCMVYEAKSRNA
;
A
#
# COMPACT_ATOMS: atom_id res chain seq x y z
N MET A 1 37.90 1.92 27.37
CA MET A 1 38.21 1.33 26.06
C MET A 1 37.67 2.27 24.99
N ASP A 2 38.52 2.74 24.07
CA ASP A 2 38.18 3.76 23.05
C ASP A 2 37.96 3.15 21.66
N TYR A 3 37.62 1.86 21.58
CA TYR A 3 37.46 1.17 20.31
C TYR A 3 36.00 1.17 19.88
N ALA A 4 35.61 2.19 19.12
CA ALA A 4 34.46 2.08 18.22
C ALA A 4 34.94 2.20 16.78
N PRO A 5 34.44 1.36 15.87
CA PRO A 5 34.86 1.36 14.46
C PRO A 5 34.49 2.65 13.73
N PHE A 6 33.52 3.43 14.26
CA PHE A 6 33.06 4.68 13.66
C PHE A 6 32.93 5.79 14.72
N LYS A 7 33.40 7.00 14.38
CA LYS A 7 33.17 8.22 15.16
C LYS A 7 32.02 9.01 14.50
N PRO A 8 30.84 9.14 15.14
CA PRO A 8 29.76 9.95 14.56
C PRO A 8 30.23 11.41 14.41
N TRP A 9 29.90 12.02 13.27
CA TRP A 9 30.32 13.39 12.94
C TRP A 9 29.57 14.45 13.77
N PHE A 10 28.38 14.12 14.29
CA PHE A 10 27.53 15.00 15.07
C PHE A 10 27.40 14.55 16.54
N LYS A 11 27.08 15.49 17.44
CA LYS A 11 26.82 15.27 18.87
C LYS A 11 25.48 15.92 19.23
N TYR A 12 24.57 15.18 19.85
CA TYR A 12 23.29 15.73 20.31
C TYR A 12 23.42 16.39 21.68
N TYR A 13 24.15 15.75 22.59
CA TYR A 13 24.40 16.26 23.94
C TYR A 13 25.78 16.92 24.00
N SER A 14 25.86 18.19 24.41
CA SER A 14 27.12 18.94 24.47
C SER A 14 28.16 18.27 25.38
N ASN A 15 27.70 17.59 26.43
CA ASN A 15 28.54 17.01 27.48
C ASN A 15 28.81 15.50 27.31
N SER A 16 28.32 14.87 26.23
CA SER A 16 28.58 13.45 25.97
C SER A 16 29.76 13.25 25.02
N THR A 17 30.66 12.33 25.34
CA THR A 17 31.67 11.90 24.36
C THR A 17 30.98 11.17 23.21
N ARG A 18 31.47 11.34 21.98
CA ARG A 18 30.92 10.66 20.78
C ARG A 18 30.87 9.13 20.91
N GLN A 19 31.63 8.58 21.85
CA GLN A 19 31.78 7.14 22.09
C GLN A 19 30.99 6.60 23.28
N THR A 20 30.33 7.45 24.06
CA THR A 20 29.66 7.00 25.30
C THR A 20 28.61 5.92 25.02
N CYS A 21 27.85 6.01 23.92
CA CYS A 21 26.88 4.95 23.57
C CYS A 21 27.55 3.65 23.15
N TRP A 22 28.50 3.70 22.21
CA TRP A 22 29.19 2.50 21.76
C TRP A 22 29.85 1.76 22.93
N ASN A 23 30.47 2.51 23.84
CA ASN A 23 31.03 1.98 25.08
C ASN A 23 29.95 1.42 26.01
N THR A 24 28.80 2.10 26.17
CA THR A 24 27.70 1.62 27.03
C THR A 24 27.13 0.31 26.52
N ILE A 25 26.90 0.17 25.21
CA ILE A 25 26.41 -1.08 24.62
C ILE A 25 27.47 -2.18 24.68
N SER A 26 28.73 -1.86 24.35
CA SER A 26 29.82 -2.84 24.45
C SER A 26 30.01 -3.35 25.88
N CYS A 27 30.00 -2.45 26.87
CA CYS A 27 30.00 -2.82 28.28
C CYS A 27 28.78 -3.65 28.66
N SER A 28 27.58 -3.25 28.23
CA SER A 28 26.33 -3.98 28.53
C SER A 28 26.33 -5.39 27.95
N LEU A 29 26.80 -5.56 26.71
CA LEU A 29 26.93 -6.85 26.05
C LEU A 29 28.01 -7.72 26.69
N THR A 30 29.15 -7.12 27.05
CA THR A 30 30.27 -7.85 27.69
C THR A 30 29.91 -8.32 29.10
N GLN A 31 29.13 -7.53 29.84
CA GLN A 31 28.67 -7.88 31.19
C GLN A 31 27.47 -8.84 31.21
N SER A 32 26.79 -9.03 30.08
CA SER A 32 25.63 -9.93 29.99
C SER A 32 26.08 -11.38 29.87
N ASP A 33 25.30 -12.29 30.47
CA ASP A 33 25.40 -13.72 30.28
C ASP A 33 25.07 -14.13 28.83
N GLU A 34 25.53 -15.32 28.42
CA GLU A 34 25.34 -15.80 27.04
C GLU A 34 23.86 -15.93 26.65
N ALA A 35 22.99 -16.35 27.58
CA ALA A 35 21.56 -16.43 27.32
C ALA A 35 20.95 -15.05 27.02
N ARG A 36 21.36 -14.03 27.78
CA ARG A 36 20.92 -12.65 27.53
C ARG A 36 21.48 -12.05 26.23
N LYS A 37 22.70 -12.42 25.81
CA LYS A 37 23.22 -12.04 24.48
C LYS A 37 22.36 -12.63 23.35
N GLN A 38 21.97 -13.89 23.46
CA GLN A 38 21.06 -14.54 22.51
C GLN A 38 19.70 -13.84 22.48
N GLN A 39 19.17 -13.42 23.65
CA GLN A 39 17.94 -12.63 23.72
C GLN A 39 18.06 -11.31 22.96
N TYR A 40 19.16 -10.55 23.14
CA TYR A 40 19.34 -9.30 22.39
C TYR A 40 19.45 -9.52 20.88
N ALA A 41 20.09 -10.60 20.44
CA ALA A 41 20.15 -10.96 19.03
C ALA A 41 18.76 -11.30 18.47
N ALA A 42 17.96 -12.08 19.21
CA ALA A 42 16.59 -12.42 18.83
C ALA A 42 15.68 -11.18 18.78
N ILE A 43 15.79 -10.29 19.76
CA ILE A 43 15.06 -9.02 19.82
C ILE A 43 15.42 -8.13 18.64
N ALA A 44 16.72 -7.98 18.33
CA ALA A 44 17.17 -7.20 17.18
C ALA A 44 16.59 -7.74 15.87
N LEU A 45 16.54 -9.07 15.72
CA LEU A 45 15.93 -9.72 14.57
C LEU A 45 14.42 -9.43 14.50
N ILE A 46 13.67 -9.60 15.60
CA ILE A 46 12.24 -9.29 15.63
C ILE A 46 11.99 -7.82 15.29
N MET A 47 12.72 -6.90 15.91
CA MET A 47 12.62 -5.46 15.64
C MET A 47 12.88 -5.16 14.17
N GLY A 48 13.94 -5.74 13.59
CA GLY A 48 14.27 -5.59 12.17
C GLY A 48 13.19 -6.10 11.22
N LEU A 49 12.43 -7.10 11.63
CA LEU A 49 11.33 -7.65 10.83
C LEU A 49 10.04 -6.83 10.93
N ILE A 50 9.88 -5.97 11.93
CA ILE A 50 8.65 -5.15 12.11
C ILE A 50 8.35 -4.32 10.84
N PRO A 51 9.29 -3.53 10.27
CA PRO A 51 9.04 -2.77 9.05
C PRO A 51 8.60 -3.65 7.88
N LEU A 52 9.22 -4.83 7.71
CA LEU A 52 8.93 -5.76 6.62
C LEU A 52 7.54 -6.39 6.77
N PHE A 53 7.19 -6.86 7.97
CA PHE A 53 5.89 -7.50 8.21
C PHE A 53 4.72 -6.52 8.15
N LEU A 54 4.87 -5.36 8.78
CA LEU A 54 3.80 -4.39 8.84
C LEU A 54 3.56 -3.76 7.47
N LYS A 55 4.61 -3.57 6.68
CA LYS A 55 4.48 -2.89 5.39
C LYS A 55 4.17 -3.83 4.22
N ASP A 56 4.85 -4.98 4.09
CA ASP A 56 4.76 -5.84 2.90
C ASP A 56 3.97 -7.14 3.11
N VAL A 57 4.19 -7.88 4.21
CA VAL A 57 3.65 -9.26 4.35
C VAL A 57 2.16 -9.30 4.69
N SER A 58 1.64 -8.25 5.34
CA SER A 58 0.26 -8.32 5.82
C SER A 58 -0.80 -8.30 4.71
N TRP A 59 -0.51 -7.90 3.46
CA TRP A 59 -1.55 -7.90 2.41
C TRP A 59 -1.15 -7.74 0.91
N PRO A 60 -0.29 -8.59 0.33
CA PRO A 60 0.29 -8.39 -1.02
C PRO A 60 -0.71 -8.07 -2.16
N GLU A 61 -1.93 -8.63 -2.16
CA GLU A 61 -2.89 -8.43 -3.25
C GLU A 61 -3.88 -7.24 -3.09
N ARG A 62 -3.79 -6.42 -2.03
CA ARG A 62 -4.87 -5.44 -1.71
C ARG A 62 -4.46 -4.00 -1.43
N HIS A 63 -3.28 -3.58 -1.87
CA HIS A 63 -2.85 -2.19 -1.68
C HIS A 63 -3.48 -1.23 -2.68
N ALA A 64 -3.92 -1.73 -3.84
CA ALA A 64 -4.61 -0.96 -4.86
C ALA A 64 -6.03 -0.55 -4.41
N ILE A 65 -6.27 0.75 -4.37
CA ILE A 65 -7.61 1.33 -4.21
C ILE A 65 -8.03 1.89 -5.56
N PRO A 66 -9.07 1.33 -6.19
CA PRO A 66 -9.55 1.83 -7.47
C PRO A 66 -10.27 3.17 -7.27
N LEU A 67 -9.89 4.15 -8.09
CA LEU A 67 -10.38 5.53 -8.02
C LEU A 67 -11.03 5.92 -9.35
N SER A 68 -12.16 6.63 -9.30
CA SER A 68 -12.88 7.03 -10.52
C SER A 68 -12.24 8.23 -11.22
N ALA A 69 -11.40 8.97 -10.52
CA ALA A 69 -10.81 10.22 -10.97
C ALA A 69 -9.36 10.32 -10.48
N PRO A 70 -8.49 11.05 -11.19
CA PRO A 70 -7.10 11.23 -10.77
C PRO A 70 -7.03 12.03 -9.46
N LEU A 71 -6.18 11.59 -8.54
CA LEU A 71 -5.94 12.30 -7.28
C LEU A 71 -4.97 13.47 -7.48
N PRO A 72 -5.11 14.56 -6.71
CA PRO A 72 -4.08 15.58 -6.62
C PRO A 72 -2.74 14.95 -6.18
N LYS A 73 -1.65 15.35 -6.82
CA LYS A 73 -0.32 14.71 -6.64
C LYS A 73 0.14 14.65 -5.19
N ILE A 74 -0.07 15.70 -4.40
CA ILE A 74 0.30 15.73 -2.98
C ILE A 74 -0.40 14.60 -2.20
N ILE A 75 -1.65 14.32 -2.53
CA ILE A 75 -2.49 13.35 -1.82
C ILE A 75 -2.15 11.95 -2.29
N GLU A 76 -1.86 11.79 -3.57
CA GLU A 76 -1.27 10.58 -4.12
C GLU A 76 0.02 10.19 -3.36
N ILE A 77 0.90 11.16 -3.11
CA ILE A 77 2.13 10.96 -2.31
C ILE A 77 1.77 10.54 -0.88
N LEU A 78 0.89 11.28 -0.20
CA LEU A 78 0.49 10.97 1.18
C LEU A 78 -0.13 9.57 1.31
N VAL A 79 -1.01 9.19 0.39
CA VAL A 79 -1.66 7.86 0.38
C VAL A 79 -0.61 6.75 0.19
N ARG A 80 0.34 6.94 -0.73
CA ARG A 80 1.47 6.01 -0.94
C ARG A 80 2.41 5.93 0.26
N THR A 81 2.70 7.05 0.91
CA THR A 81 3.49 7.08 2.15
C THR A 81 2.82 6.28 3.27
N LEU A 82 1.48 6.35 3.35
CA LEU A 82 0.65 5.58 4.28
C LEU A 82 0.43 4.11 3.84
N SER A 83 1.19 3.64 2.86
CA SER A 83 1.23 2.25 2.37
C SER A 83 -0.03 1.78 1.66
N LEU A 84 -0.75 2.70 0.99
CA LEU A 84 -1.82 2.39 0.05
C LEU A 84 -1.48 2.88 -1.35
N GLU A 85 -1.86 2.11 -2.35
CA GLU A 85 -1.60 2.45 -3.75
C GLU A 85 -2.90 2.94 -4.40
N PRO A 86 -2.99 4.22 -4.79
CA PRO A 86 -4.13 4.70 -5.54
C PRO A 86 -4.01 4.24 -7.00
N GLU A 87 -4.96 3.44 -7.47
CA GLU A 87 -5.00 2.98 -8.86
C GLU A 87 -6.06 3.77 -9.63
N TYR A 88 -5.61 4.52 -10.63
CA TYR A 88 -6.47 5.23 -11.58
C TYR A 88 -6.18 4.68 -12.97
N THR A 89 -7.17 3.99 -13.55
CA THR A 89 -7.11 3.53 -14.93
C THR A 89 -7.79 4.57 -15.82
N PRO A 90 -7.05 5.28 -16.69
CA PRO A 90 -7.67 6.19 -17.64
C PRO A 90 -8.56 5.39 -18.61
N PRO A 91 -9.79 5.85 -18.92
CA PRO A 91 -10.64 5.14 -19.87
C PRO A 91 -10.10 5.28 -21.30
N SER A 92 -10.02 4.19 -22.05
CA SER A 92 -9.63 4.24 -23.48
C SER A 92 -10.75 4.77 -24.37
N SER A 93 -12.00 4.62 -23.92
CA SER A 93 -13.21 5.10 -24.58
C SER A 93 -14.25 5.59 -23.56
N GLU A 94 -15.17 6.45 -23.99
CA GLU A 94 -16.21 7.01 -23.12
C GLU A 94 -17.12 5.92 -22.51
N SER A 95 -17.44 4.88 -23.29
CA SER A 95 -18.22 3.72 -22.82
C SER A 95 -17.44 2.87 -21.80
N GLU A 96 -16.13 2.74 -21.95
CA GLU A 96 -15.28 2.08 -20.96
C GLU A 96 -15.18 2.90 -19.67
N GLY A 97 -15.13 4.23 -19.75
CA GLY A 97 -15.13 5.11 -18.58
C GLY A 97 -16.36 4.96 -17.70
N GLN A 98 -17.54 4.85 -18.30
CA GLN A 98 -18.78 4.59 -17.55
C GLN A 98 -18.75 3.22 -16.87
N ASN A 99 -18.26 2.19 -17.56
CA ASN A 99 -18.11 0.85 -17.01
C ASN A 99 -17.06 0.80 -15.89
N ALA A 100 -15.95 1.52 -16.03
CA ALA A 100 -14.90 1.62 -15.01
C ALA A 100 -15.41 2.31 -13.74
N ALA A 101 -16.10 3.45 -13.88
CA ALA A 101 -16.72 4.14 -12.74
C ALA A 101 -17.77 3.26 -12.02
N ALA A 102 -18.58 2.50 -12.77
CA ALA A 102 -19.53 1.55 -12.21
C ALA A 102 -18.83 0.41 -11.44
N ARG A 103 -17.71 -0.11 -11.97
CA ARG A 103 -16.87 -1.14 -11.31
C ARG A 103 -16.26 -0.62 -10.01
N VAL A 104 -15.66 0.56 -10.04
CA VAL A 104 -15.13 1.27 -8.86
C VAL A 104 -16.24 1.39 -7.81
N GLN A 105 -17.42 1.86 -8.22
CA GLN A 105 -18.55 2.02 -7.32
C GLN A 105 -19.03 0.70 -6.72
N ALA A 106 -19.09 -0.38 -7.50
CA ALA A 106 -19.45 -1.71 -7.02
C ALA A 106 -18.46 -2.22 -5.96
N TRP A 107 -17.15 -2.05 -6.21
CA TRP A 107 -16.08 -2.39 -5.27
C TRP A 107 -16.26 -1.68 -3.92
N TRP A 108 -16.52 -0.38 -3.98
CA TRP A 108 -16.76 0.49 -2.84
C TRP A 108 -18.03 0.12 -2.06
N ARG A 109 -19.08 -0.36 -2.72
CA ARG A 109 -20.33 -0.82 -2.06
C ARG A 109 -20.16 -2.15 -1.33
N GLN A 110 -19.26 -3.02 -1.79
CA GLN A 110 -19.03 -4.31 -1.14
C GLN A 110 -18.39 -4.16 0.25
N ARG A 111 -17.55 -3.14 0.47
CA ARG A 111 -16.86 -2.92 1.76
C ARG A 111 -17.80 -2.31 2.82
N SER A 112 -17.86 -2.95 3.99
CA SER A 112 -18.70 -2.53 5.13
C SER A 112 -18.32 -1.13 5.66
N ILE A 113 -17.02 -0.84 5.77
CA ILE A 113 -16.50 0.45 6.25
C ILE A 113 -16.95 1.59 5.33
N ALA A 114 -16.86 1.36 4.01
CA ALA A 114 -17.29 2.33 3.02
C ALA A 114 -18.81 2.55 3.07
N ARG A 115 -19.62 1.48 3.20
CA ARG A 115 -21.07 1.61 3.40
C ARG A 115 -21.44 2.41 4.64
N TRP A 116 -20.74 2.16 5.75
CA TRP A 116 -20.95 2.88 7.01
C TRP A 116 -20.57 4.35 6.89
N ALA A 117 -19.37 4.65 6.40
CA ALA A 117 -18.86 6.01 6.26
C ALA A 117 -19.69 6.85 5.28
N TRP A 118 -20.19 6.21 4.22
CA TRP A 118 -21.11 6.86 3.29
C TRP A 118 -22.57 6.85 3.71
N GLY A 119 -22.94 6.18 4.81
CA GLY A 119 -24.33 6.13 5.25
C GLY A 119 -25.30 5.66 4.16
N ILE A 120 -24.88 4.73 3.30
CA ILE A 120 -25.74 4.18 2.24
C ILE A 120 -26.76 3.26 2.93
N LYS A 121 -27.85 3.83 3.46
CA LYS A 121 -29.04 3.07 3.81
C LYS A 121 -29.77 2.75 2.51
N ASN A 122 -29.99 1.47 2.26
CA ASN A 122 -30.78 0.95 1.16
C ASN A 122 -32.22 1.48 1.29
N GLY A 123 -32.54 2.60 0.64
CA GLY A 123 -33.91 3.12 0.51
C GLY A 123 -34.07 4.56 0.99
N ARG A 124 -34.39 5.45 0.04
CA ARG A 124 -34.75 6.89 0.16
C ARG A 124 -33.61 7.84 0.54
N SER A 125 -32.82 8.20 -0.49
CA SER A 125 -31.95 9.38 -0.47
C SER A 125 -32.77 10.63 -0.81
N SER A 126 -33.15 11.40 0.21
CA SER A 126 -33.64 12.78 0.03
C SER A 126 -32.46 13.72 -0.08
N SER A 127 -32.49 14.61 -1.09
CA SER A 127 -31.42 15.46 -1.60
C SER A 127 -30.77 16.45 -0.60
N SER A 128 -31.19 16.49 0.66
CA SER A 128 -30.73 17.45 1.68
C SER A 128 -29.56 16.96 2.56
N SER A 129 -29.13 15.69 2.43
CA SER A 129 -28.17 15.06 3.36
C SER A 129 -26.67 15.27 3.06
N ASN A 130 -26.30 16.06 2.05
CA ASN A 130 -24.89 16.18 1.62
C ASN A 130 -24.00 16.89 2.67
N ILE A 131 -24.54 17.85 3.41
CA ILE A 131 -23.80 18.60 4.44
C ILE A 131 -23.46 17.70 5.65
N VAL A 132 -24.43 16.91 6.12
CA VAL A 132 -24.25 16.01 7.28
C VAL A 132 -23.28 14.87 6.97
N ARG A 133 -23.25 14.41 5.70
CA ARG A 133 -22.35 13.34 5.24
C ARG A 133 -20.90 13.81 5.16
N SER A 134 -20.68 15.05 4.70
CA SER A 134 -19.35 15.68 4.65
C SER A 134 -18.75 15.89 6.05
N GLY A 135 -19.58 16.30 7.03
CA GLY A 135 -19.12 16.48 8.41
C GLY A 135 -18.61 15.20 9.07
N ARG A 136 -19.27 14.05 8.81
CA ARG A 136 -18.88 12.76 9.40
C ARG A 136 -17.56 12.24 8.86
N THR A 137 -17.35 12.31 7.55
CA THR A 137 -16.09 11.86 6.94
C THR A 137 -14.93 12.76 7.33
N SER A 138 -15.15 14.09 7.41
CA SER A 138 -14.16 15.03 7.91
C SER A 138 -13.81 14.77 9.38
N ALA A 139 -14.79 14.52 10.25
CA ALA A 139 -14.55 14.16 11.64
C ALA A 139 -13.77 12.85 11.80
N LEU A 140 -14.10 11.83 11.00
CA LEU A 140 -13.34 10.57 10.97
C LEU A 140 -11.89 10.80 10.54
N LEU A 141 -11.67 11.61 9.51
CA LEU A 141 -10.34 11.95 9.03
C LEU A 141 -9.53 12.67 10.13
N ALA A 142 -10.12 13.64 10.80
CA ALA A 142 -9.48 14.37 11.89
C ALA A 142 -9.15 13.44 13.07
N LEU A 143 -10.08 12.54 13.44
CA LEU A 143 -9.86 11.54 14.48
C LEU A 143 -8.71 10.59 14.15
N LEU A 144 -8.67 10.08 12.92
CA LEU A 144 -7.61 9.17 12.46
C LEU A 144 -6.26 9.88 12.38
N ALA A 145 -6.23 11.14 11.93
CA ALA A 145 -5.01 11.95 11.90
C ALA A 145 -4.49 12.20 13.32
N PHE A 146 -5.39 12.52 14.25
CA PHE A 146 -5.06 12.68 15.66
C PHE A 146 -4.54 11.38 16.28
N ALA A 147 -5.23 10.25 16.07
CA ALA A 147 -4.79 8.95 16.56
C ALA A 147 -3.41 8.56 16.01
N LEU A 148 -3.16 8.83 14.74
CA LEU A 148 -1.86 8.61 14.11
C LEU A 148 -0.76 9.50 14.71
N ALA A 149 -1.06 10.79 14.97
CA ALA A 149 -0.14 11.70 15.64
C ALA A 149 0.19 11.25 17.06
N VAL A 150 -0.79 10.71 17.81
CA VAL A 150 -0.57 10.10 19.12
C VAL A 150 0.34 8.87 19.00
N CYS A 151 0.13 8.01 18.00
CA CYS A 151 1.00 6.84 17.78
C CYS A 151 2.45 7.23 17.43
N TYR A 152 2.64 8.22 16.56
CA TYR A 152 3.97 8.76 16.28
C TYR A 152 4.62 9.39 17.52
N THR A 153 3.84 10.13 18.31
CA THR A 153 4.31 10.67 19.59
C THR A 153 4.74 9.55 20.52
N ALA A 154 3.94 8.47 20.62
CA ALA A 154 4.29 7.29 21.39
C ALA A 154 5.58 6.62 20.88
N LEU A 155 5.77 6.48 19.57
CA LEU A 155 7.03 5.97 19.01
C LEU A 155 8.23 6.83 19.41
N GLY A 156 8.12 8.16 19.34
CA GLY A 156 9.19 9.07 19.77
C GLY A 156 9.45 9.02 21.27
N LEU A 157 8.41 8.89 22.10
CA LEU A 157 8.54 8.71 23.55
C LEU A 157 9.22 7.37 23.86
N ILE A 158 8.77 6.28 23.23
CA ILE A 158 9.39 4.97 23.44
C ILE A 158 10.85 5.02 22.97
N GLU A 159 11.17 5.64 21.84
CA GLU A 159 12.55 5.79 21.39
C GLU A 159 13.43 6.59 22.39
N THR A 160 12.91 7.70 22.90
CA THR A 160 13.64 8.56 23.87
C THR A 160 13.81 7.91 25.25
N TYR A 161 12.78 7.19 25.73
CA TYR A 161 12.79 6.54 27.04
C TYR A 161 13.42 5.14 27.01
N SER A 162 13.37 4.45 25.88
CA SER A 162 14.08 3.20 25.61
C SER A 162 15.56 3.51 25.36
N LYS A 163 16.23 4.00 26.42
CA LYS A 163 17.62 4.52 26.48
C LYS A 163 18.72 3.49 26.15
N ARG A 164 18.48 2.55 25.26
CA ARG A 164 19.43 1.48 24.95
C ARG A 164 19.63 1.21 23.45
N ALA A 165 18.97 1.93 22.55
CA ALA A 165 19.28 1.85 21.12
C ALA A 165 20.78 2.11 20.87
N VAL A 166 21.46 1.21 20.15
CA VAL A 166 22.90 1.26 19.84
C VAL A 166 23.28 2.58 19.16
N LEU A 167 22.31 3.16 18.43
CA LEU A 167 22.41 4.41 17.69
C LEU A 167 21.86 5.64 18.45
N GLY A 168 21.24 5.50 19.62
CA GLY A 168 20.43 6.56 20.26
C GLY A 168 21.18 7.76 20.87
N CYS A 169 22.50 7.69 21.09
CA CYS A 169 23.25 8.85 21.63
C CYS A 169 23.42 10.03 20.67
N PRO A 170 23.58 9.84 19.35
CA PRO A 170 23.63 10.95 18.42
C PRO A 170 22.25 11.49 18.02
N TYR A 171 21.15 10.73 18.05
CA TYR A 171 19.84 11.22 17.57
C TYR A 171 18.67 10.39 18.11
N PRO A 172 17.75 10.96 18.93
CA PRO A 172 16.72 10.17 19.62
C PRO A 172 15.39 10.04 18.85
N ILE A 173 15.37 10.30 17.54
CA ILE A 173 14.16 10.29 16.70
C ILE A 173 14.38 9.61 15.34
N PHE A 174 15.26 8.60 15.27
CA PHE A 174 15.51 7.83 14.04
C PHE A 174 14.26 7.16 13.50
N VAL A 175 13.42 6.58 14.37
CA VAL A 175 12.21 5.89 13.91
C VAL A 175 11.22 6.89 13.33
N LEU A 176 11.08 8.07 13.94
CA LEU A 176 10.24 9.14 13.37
C LEU A 176 10.79 9.64 12.04
N SER A 177 12.09 9.91 11.97
CA SER A 177 12.74 10.36 10.74
C SER A 177 12.67 9.30 9.64
N TRP A 178 12.66 8.03 10.00
CA TRP A 178 12.42 6.92 9.08
C TRP A 178 11.03 6.97 8.42
N HIS A 179 9.99 7.26 9.21
CA HIS A 179 8.64 7.43 8.67
C HIS A 179 8.52 8.70 7.83
N LEU A 180 9.24 9.78 8.16
CA LEU A 180 9.32 10.98 7.33
C LEU A 180 10.04 10.72 6.01
N LEU A 181 11.13 9.95 6.03
CA LEU A 181 11.87 9.55 4.84
C LEU A 181 11.02 8.73 3.87
N ALA A 182 9.92 8.12 4.31
CA ALA A 182 8.96 7.41 3.47
C ALA A 182 8.24 8.33 2.46
N LEU A 183 8.29 9.66 2.65
CA LEU A 183 7.80 10.64 1.67
C LEU A 183 8.65 10.64 0.40
N LEU A 184 9.96 10.39 0.51
CA LEU A 184 10.88 10.40 -0.62
C LEU A 184 10.62 9.28 -1.65
N PRO A 185 10.55 7.98 -1.27
CA PRO A 185 10.22 6.92 -2.22
C PRO A 185 8.80 7.09 -2.79
N ALA A 186 7.85 7.57 -2.00
CA ALA A 186 6.49 7.87 -2.48
C ALA A 186 6.48 9.01 -3.51
N ALA A 187 7.20 10.12 -3.25
CA ALA A 187 7.34 11.23 -4.18
C ALA A 187 8.01 10.80 -5.48
N LEU A 188 9.12 10.06 -5.40
CA LEU A 188 9.81 9.52 -6.58
C LEU A 188 8.93 8.57 -7.37
N HIS A 189 8.15 7.70 -6.71
CA HIS A 189 7.19 6.83 -7.39
C HIS A 189 6.12 7.67 -8.14
N THR A 190 5.49 8.64 -7.47
CA THR A 190 4.50 9.51 -8.15
C THR A 190 5.08 10.32 -9.30
N ALA A 191 6.32 10.80 -9.17
CA ALA A 191 7.02 11.53 -10.21
C ALA A 191 7.37 10.63 -11.40
N ALA A 192 7.86 9.41 -11.14
CA ALA A 192 8.15 8.42 -12.18
C ALA A 192 6.87 7.97 -12.92
N ALA A 193 5.74 7.83 -12.20
CA ALA A 193 4.45 7.56 -12.82
C ALA A 193 3.98 8.74 -13.70
N ALA A 194 4.09 9.96 -13.19
CA ALA A 194 3.73 11.16 -13.95
C ALA A 194 4.60 11.36 -15.20
N TRP A 195 5.89 11.00 -15.14
CA TRP A 195 6.80 11.12 -16.27
C TRP A 195 6.55 10.07 -17.37
N ARG A 196 5.98 8.92 -17.01
CA ARG A 196 5.66 7.84 -17.96
C ARG A 196 4.33 8.04 -18.70
N ALA A 197 3.34 8.66 -18.06
CA ALA A 197 2.01 8.82 -18.63
C ALA A 197 1.99 9.40 -20.07
N PRO A 198 2.80 10.41 -20.44
CA PRO A 198 2.82 10.93 -21.81
C PRO A 198 3.48 9.99 -22.83
N ARG A 199 4.42 9.14 -22.40
CA ARG A 199 5.14 8.22 -23.30
C ARG A 199 4.35 6.97 -23.63
N GLN A 200 3.47 6.54 -22.72
CA GLN A 200 2.59 5.39 -22.95
C GLN A 200 1.45 5.72 -23.91
N SER A 201 0.89 6.94 -23.88
CA SER A 201 -0.13 7.33 -24.88
C SER A 201 0.41 7.26 -26.31
N ASP A 202 1.68 7.59 -26.52
CA ASP A 202 2.31 7.56 -27.85
C ASP A 202 2.66 6.13 -28.28
N ALA A 203 3.03 5.26 -27.33
CA ALA A 203 3.33 3.85 -27.60
C ALA A 203 2.06 3.03 -27.86
N ASP A 204 1.01 3.23 -27.06
CA ASP A 204 -0.28 2.56 -27.23
C ASP A 204 -1.01 3.04 -28.51
N ALA A 205 -0.79 4.29 -28.92
CA ALA A 205 -1.27 4.81 -30.22
C ALA A 205 -0.46 4.26 -31.41
N ALA A 206 0.77 3.81 -31.18
CA ALA A 206 1.65 3.26 -32.21
C ALA A 206 1.52 1.73 -32.36
N GLU A 207 0.85 1.03 -31.44
CA GLU A 207 0.57 -0.39 -31.61
C GLU A 207 -0.51 -0.57 -32.68
N PRO A 208 -0.19 -1.13 -33.86
CA PRO A 208 -1.18 -1.33 -34.90
C PRO A 208 -2.20 -2.34 -34.40
N ALA A 209 -3.47 -1.93 -34.38
CA ALA A 209 -4.62 -2.78 -34.06
C ALA A 209 -4.42 -4.15 -34.71
N MET A 210 -4.12 -5.16 -33.89
CA MET A 210 -3.95 -6.53 -34.34
C MET A 210 -5.28 -6.94 -34.98
N VAL A 211 -5.27 -7.00 -36.32
CA VAL A 211 -6.43 -7.26 -37.15
C VAL A 211 -7.14 -8.49 -36.60
N PRO A 212 -8.45 -8.42 -36.26
CA PRO A 212 -9.16 -9.62 -35.86
C PRO A 212 -9.05 -10.59 -37.04
N LEU A 213 -8.48 -11.77 -36.79
CA LEU A 213 -8.50 -12.89 -37.72
C LEU A 213 -9.94 -13.09 -38.15
N VAL A 214 -10.26 -12.59 -39.34
CA VAL A 214 -11.50 -12.89 -40.04
C VAL A 214 -11.45 -14.39 -40.28
N GLU A 215 -12.26 -15.11 -39.53
CA GLU A 215 -12.54 -16.51 -39.73
C GLU A 215 -13.05 -16.65 -41.16
N MET A 216 -12.24 -17.27 -42.03
CA MET A 216 -12.63 -17.59 -43.40
C MET A 216 -13.75 -18.61 -43.34
N ASP A 217 -14.96 -18.20 -43.70
CA ASP A 217 -16.07 -19.11 -44.02
C ASP A 217 -15.68 -19.98 -45.22
N PRO A 218 -15.58 -21.31 -45.09
CA PRO A 218 -15.47 -22.18 -46.24
C PRO A 218 -16.87 -22.33 -46.87
N ALA A 219 -17.06 -21.53 -47.91
CA ALA A 219 -17.84 -21.79 -49.11
C ALA A 219 -18.88 -22.95 -49.07
N THR A 220 -20.13 -22.55 -49.29
CA THR A 220 -20.90 -22.98 -50.47
C THR A 220 -20.87 -24.48 -50.80
N ALA A 221 -21.86 -25.22 -50.27
CA ALA A 221 -22.32 -26.45 -50.89
C ALA A 221 -23.86 -26.48 -50.92
N ALA A 222 -24.38 -26.10 -52.09
CA ALA A 222 -25.49 -26.73 -52.78
C ALA A 222 -26.89 -26.82 -52.10
N SER A 223 -27.82 -26.07 -52.72
CA SER A 223 -29.04 -26.61 -53.33
C SER A 223 -30.05 -27.37 -52.45
N GLY A 224 -31.20 -26.73 -52.24
CA GLY A 224 -32.50 -27.34 -52.59
C GLY A 224 -33.50 -27.60 -51.46
N GLY A 225 -34.73 -27.16 -51.69
CA GLY A 225 -35.93 -27.82 -51.17
C GLY A 225 -36.50 -27.28 -49.86
N GLY A 226 -37.71 -26.71 -49.92
CA GLY A 226 -38.53 -26.51 -48.74
C GLY A 226 -39.04 -27.84 -48.16
N VAL A 227 -39.44 -27.82 -46.89
CA VAL A 227 -40.57 -28.56 -46.30
C VAL A 227 -40.57 -28.32 -44.77
N THR A 228 -41.80 -28.21 -44.29
CA THR A 228 -42.40 -28.22 -42.95
C THR A 228 -41.62 -28.84 -41.77
N GLY A 229 -41.97 -28.35 -40.57
CA GLY A 229 -41.30 -28.57 -39.30
C GLY A 229 -41.03 -30.00 -38.84
N GLN A 230 -39.98 -30.15 -38.03
CA GLN A 230 -39.87 -31.22 -37.05
C GLN A 230 -38.89 -30.85 -35.93
N ARG A 231 -39.35 -31.03 -34.68
CA ARG A 231 -38.51 -31.15 -33.48
C ARG A 231 -37.44 -32.21 -33.73
N GLN A 232 -36.16 -31.87 -33.60
CA GLN A 232 -35.13 -32.83 -33.23
C GLN A 232 -34.13 -32.18 -32.27
N ALA A 233 -34.06 -32.76 -31.08
CA ALA A 233 -33.04 -32.52 -30.09
C ALA A 233 -31.71 -33.10 -30.60
N THR A 234 -30.77 -32.24 -30.95
CA THR A 234 -29.38 -32.63 -31.17
C THR A 234 -28.59 -32.36 -29.89
N LYS A 235 -28.11 -33.47 -29.30
CA LYS A 235 -27.09 -33.53 -28.25
C LYS A 235 -25.95 -32.57 -28.57
N ILE A 236 -25.85 -31.49 -27.82
CA ILE A 236 -24.67 -30.65 -27.78
C ILE A 236 -23.58 -31.43 -27.03
N ALA A 237 -22.46 -31.67 -27.71
CA ALA A 237 -21.29 -32.32 -27.15
C ALA A 237 -20.80 -31.57 -25.90
N PRO A 238 -20.48 -32.25 -24.78
CA PRO A 238 -20.05 -31.60 -23.54
C PRO A 238 -18.65 -30.95 -23.63
N ASN A 239 -17.93 -31.09 -24.74
CA ASN A 239 -16.55 -30.62 -24.88
C ASN A 239 -16.40 -29.13 -25.25
N VAL A 240 -17.47 -28.43 -25.64
CA VAL A 240 -17.39 -26.98 -25.94
C VAL A 240 -17.71 -26.12 -24.71
N VAL A 241 -18.54 -26.62 -23.80
CA VAL A 241 -18.87 -25.91 -22.55
C VAL A 241 -17.69 -25.96 -21.56
N GLY A 242 -16.88 -27.01 -21.59
CA GLY A 242 -15.63 -27.08 -20.81
C GLY A 242 -14.58 -26.06 -21.25
N LEU A 243 -14.47 -25.74 -22.54
CA LEU A 243 -13.50 -24.76 -23.04
C LEU A 243 -13.92 -23.30 -22.77
N ILE A 244 -15.22 -23.01 -22.73
CA ILE A 244 -15.72 -21.67 -22.37
C ILE A 244 -15.65 -21.45 -20.85
N ALA A 245 -15.86 -22.50 -20.04
CA ALA A 245 -15.67 -22.43 -18.59
C ALA A 245 -14.19 -22.28 -18.21
N SER A 246 -13.26 -22.93 -18.92
CA SER A 246 -11.82 -22.73 -18.72
C SER A 246 -11.33 -21.35 -19.19
N ARG A 247 -11.92 -20.79 -20.25
CA ARG A 247 -11.56 -19.44 -20.75
C ARG A 247 -12.13 -18.31 -19.87
N GLY A 248 -13.19 -18.58 -19.11
CA GLY A 248 -13.73 -17.67 -18.10
C GLY A 248 -12.96 -17.66 -16.77
N GLN A 249 -12.26 -18.75 -16.42
CA GLN A 249 -11.43 -18.85 -15.22
C GLN A 249 -9.94 -18.53 -15.44
N GLN A 250 -9.48 -18.44 -16.70
CA GLN A 250 -8.14 -17.93 -17.03
C GLN A 250 -8.09 -16.41 -17.29
N LYS A 251 -9.16 -15.68 -16.94
CA LYS A 251 -9.17 -14.22 -16.75
C LYS A 251 -9.24 -13.80 -15.27
N THR A 252 -8.92 -14.71 -14.36
CA THR A 252 -8.17 -14.37 -13.15
C THR A 252 -6.70 -14.72 -13.36
N ALA A 253 -6.19 -14.54 -14.59
CA ALA A 253 -4.79 -14.23 -14.76
C ALA A 253 -4.54 -12.95 -13.97
N ALA A 254 -3.53 -12.98 -13.11
CA ALA A 254 -2.93 -11.81 -12.50
C ALA A 254 -3.12 -10.63 -13.45
N ALA A 255 -3.80 -9.58 -12.97
CA ALA A 255 -3.69 -8.28 -13.62
C ALA A 255 -2.20 -8.11 -13.91
N PRO A 256 -1.79 -7.82 -15.16
CA PRO A 256 -0.38 -7.67 -15.46
C PRO A 256 0.15 -6.74 -14.39
N GLU A 257 1.05 -7.23 -13.55
CA GLU A 257 1.87 -6.38 -12.71
C GLU A 257 2.39 -5.37 -13.70
N THR A 258 1.83 -4.17 -13.69
CA THR A 258 2.27 -3.07 -14.53
C THR A 258 3.70 -2.89 -14.11
N GLU A 259 4.65 -3.52 -14.82
CA GLU A 259 6.01 -3.80 -14.34
C GLU A 259 6.49 -2.55 -13.63
N GLU A 260 6.46 -2.63 -12.29
CA GLU A 260 6.80 -1.46 -11.51
C GLU A 260 8.23 -1.13 -11.89
N TRP A 261 8.45 0.10 -12.33
CA TRP A 261 9.73 0.46 -12.90
C TRP A 261 10.84 0.09 -11.92
N TRP A 262 11.81 -0.72 -12.34
CA TRP A 262 12.79 -1.37 -11.46
C TRP A 262 13.50 -0.40 -10.51
N ILE A 263 13.66 0.87 -10.91
CA ILE A 263 14.23 1.94 -10.06
C ILE A 263 13.34 2.22 -8.85
N THR A 264 12.02 2.26 -9.04
CA THR A 264 11.04 2.43 -7.96
C THR A 264 11.14 1.27 -6.97
N GLN A 265 11.24 0.03 -7.47
CA GLN A 265 11.43 -1.14 -6.63
C GLN A 265 12.75 -1.07 -5.86
N LEU A 266 13.84 -0.66 -6.50
CA LEU A 266 15.14 -0.48 -5.86
C LEU A 266 15.11 0.60 -4.76
N ILE A 267 14.41 1.71 -5.00
CA ILE A 267 14.24 2.80 -4.03
C ILE A 267 13.47 2.32 -2.80
N TRP A 268 12.37 1.56 -2.99
CA TRP A 268 11.64 0.96 -1.88
C TRP A 268 12.46 -0.10 -1.16
N ALA A 269 13.20 -0.95 -1.88
CA ALA A 269 14.09 -1.95 -1.29
C ALA A 269 15.17 -1.29 -0.41
N LEU A 270 15.84 -0.25 -0.92
CA LEU A 270 16.81 0.52 -0.15
C LEU A 270 16.14 1.16 1.07
N TYR A 271 14.92 1.66 0.91
CA TYR A 271 14.14 2.15 2.03
C TYR A 271 13.99 1.01 3.08
N TYR A 272 13.42 -0.13 2.75
CA TYR A 272 13.25 -1.22 3.72
C TYR A 272 14.54 -1.70 4.40
N ILE A 273 15.66 -1.74 3.67
CA ILE A 273 16.98 -2.08 4.24
C ILE A 273 17.37 -1.05 5.32
N ILE A 274 17.26 0.24 5.04
CA ILE A 274 17.57 1.30 6.02
C ILE A 274 16.65 1.18 7.24
N GLY A 275 15.35 0.96 7.03
CA GLY A 275 14.39 0.75 8.13
C GLY A 275 14.75 -0.44 9.01
N THR A 276 15.12 -1.57 8.38
CA THR A 276 15.57 -2.77 9.08
C THR A 276 16.83 -2.48 9.91
N LEU A 277 17.81 -1.77 9.36
CA LEU A 277 19.02 -1.38 10.08
C LEU A 277 18.73 -0.44 11.26
N ILE A 278 17.78 0.49 11.10
CA ILE A 278 17.37 1.39 12.18
C ILE A 278 16.71 0.59 13.31
N TYR A 279 15.75 -0.27 13.00
CA TYR A 279 15.03 -1.04 14.02
C TYR A 279 15.92 -2.12 14.68
N THR A 280 16.79 -2.80 13.93
CA THR A 280 17.75 -3.78 14.50
C THR A 280 18.73 -3.13 15.47
N SER A 281 19.02 -1.84 15.31
CA SER A 281 19.85 -1.09 16.26
C SER A 281 19.23 -0.95 17.65
N ILE A 282 17.93 -1.22 17.79
CA ILE A 282 17.18 -1.23 19.06
C ILE A 282 17.23 -2.65 19.64
N SER A 283 18.41 -3.12 20.02
CA SER A 283 18.65 -4.53 20.40
C SER A 283 18.50 -4.83 21.89
N THR A 284 18.53 -3.82 22.74
CA THR A 284 18.65 -3.94 24.20
C THR A 284 17.38 -3.53 24.94
N VAL A 285 16.23 -3.73 24.30
CA VAL A 285 14.90 -3.57 24.92
C VAL A 285 14.55 -4.80 25.76
N THR A 286 13.75 -4.59 26.79
CA THR A 286 13.11 -5.68 27.55
C THR A 286 11.96 -6.30 26.74
N VAL A 287 11.50 -7.49 27.13
CA VAL A 287 10.36 -8.16 26.47
C VAL A 287 9.09 -7.31 26.54
N ILE A 288 8.84 -6.62 27.65
CA ILE A 288 7.68 -5.74 27.81
C ILE A 288 7.80 -4.52 26.88
N GLU A 289 8.99 -3.91 26.80
CA GLU A 289 9.24 -2.82 25.86
C GLU A 289 9.06 -3.27 24.41
N LEU A 290 9.60 -4.44 24.04
CA LEU A 290 9.41 -5.03 22.71
C LEU A 290 7.92 -5.21 22.39
N PHE A 291 7.12 -5.69 23.33
CA PHE A 291 5.67 -5.82 23.14
C PHE A 291 5.02 -4.47 22.87
N VAL A 292 5.38 -3.42 23.63
CA VAL A 292 4.88 -2.06 23.40
C VAL A 292 5.30 -1.54 22.02
N TRP A 293 6.55 -1.77 21.60
CA TRP A 293 7.02 -1.44 20.24
C TRP A 293 6.13 -2.09 19.18
N VAL A 294 5.90 -3.40 19.26
CA VAL A 294 5.08 -4.14 18.30
C VAL A 294 3.65 -3.59 18.25
N VAL A 295 3.02 -3.37 19.41
CA VAL A 295 1.64 -2.86 19.49
C VAL A 295 1.54 -1.46 18.90
N VAL A 296 2.46 -0.56 19.25
CA VAL A 296 2.44 0.82 18.75
C VAL A 296 2.75 0.86 17.25
N SER A 297 3.69 0.05 16.75
CA SER A 297 3.95 -0.06 15.33
C SER A 297 2.73 -0.59 14.56
N PHE A 298 2.06 -1.63 15.07
CA PHE A 298 0.83 -2.14 14.47
C PHE A 298 -0.27 -1.09 14.44
N ALA A 299 -0.47 -0.36 15.55
CA ALA A 299 -1.43 0.74 15.64
C ALA A 299 -1.11 1.86 14.65
N THR A 300 0.16 2.25 14.54
CA THR A 300 0.65 3.27 13.59
C THR A 300 0.33 2.88 12.16
N THR A 301 0.63 1.63 11.77
CA THR A 301 0.31 1.13 10.43
C THR A 301 -1.20 1.05 10.18
N ALA A 302 -1.97 0.56 11.16
CA ALA A 302 -3.42 0.45 11.04
C ALA A 302 -4.08 1.82 10.87
N PHE A 303 -3.76 2.79 11.73
CA PHE A 303 -4.29 4.15 11.61
C PHE A 303 -3.81 4.85 10.34
N GLY A 304 -2.56 4.63 9.93
CA GLY A 304 -2.02 5.18 8.68
C GLY A 304 -2.81 4.69 7.46
N ARG A 305 -3.04 3.38 7.35
CA ARG A 305 -3.85 2.80 6.26
C ARG A 305 -5.30 3.24 6.31
N LEU A 306 -5.92 3.28 7.50
CA LEU A 306 -7.29 3.78 7.65
C LEU A 306 -7.41 5.25 7.25
N LEU A 307 -6.41 6.07 7.59
CA LEU A 307 -6.35 7.48 7.21
C LEU A 307 -6.26 7.63 5.68
N ALA A 308 -5.35 6.89 5.02
CA ALA A 308 -5.23 6.92 3.56
C ALA A 308 -6.48 6.41 2.86
N PHE A 309 -7.11 5.33 3.35
CA PHE A 309 -8.39 4.85 2.84
C PHE A 309 -9.49 5.92 2.97
N SER A 310 -9.53 6.63 4.11
CA SER A 310 -10.49 7.71 4.35
C SER A 310 -10.23 8.92 3.44
N LEU A 311 -8.96 9.26 3.17
CA LEU A 311 -8.60 10.28 2.19
C LEU A 311 -9.13 9.93 0.80
N CYS A 312 -8.83 8.72 0.30
CA CYS A 312 -9.35 8.23 -0.98
C CYS A 312 -10.87 8.34 -1.05
N MET A 313 -11.57 7.96 0.02
CA MET A 313 -13.04 8.02 0.09
C MET A 313 -13.58 9.44 0.02
N VAL A 314 -12.94 10.41 0.69
CA VAL A 314 -13.35 11.83 0.65
C VAL A 314 -13.17 12.40 -0.76
N TYR A 315 -12.07 12.06 -1.43
CA TYR A 315 -11.81 12.51 -2.80
C TYR A 315 -12.78 11.88 -3.80
N GLU A 316 -13.04 10.59 -3.69
CA GLU A 316 -14.04 9.86 -4.48
C GLU A 316 -15.47 10.40 -4.26
N ALA A 317 -15.79 10.88 -3.06
CA ALA A 317 -17.07 11.54 -2.81
C ALA A 317 -17.14 12.93 -3.45
N LYS A 318 -16.02 13.66 -3.48
CA LYS A 318 -15.93 14.99 -4.08
C LYS A 318 -16.01 14.92 -5.61
N SER A 319 -15.31 13.97 -6.24
CA SER A 319 -15.31 13.78 -7.70
C SER A 319 -16.70 13.50 -8.27
N ARG A 320 -17.60 12.88 -7.49
CA ARG A 320 -19.00 12.62 -7.90
C ARG A 320 -19.90 13.86 -7.94
N ASN A 321 -19.54 14.91 -7.21
CA ASN A 321 -20.33 16.12 -7.09
C ASN A 321 -19.81 17.27 -7.96
N ALA A 322 -18.64 17.07 -8.58
CA ALA A 322 -18.01 18.01 -9.51
C ALA A 322 -18.44 17.66 -10.93
#